data_AF-A0A6G1HPU5-F1
#
_entry.id   AF-A0A6G1HPU5-F1
#
_cell.length_a   1.000
_cell.length_b   1.000
_cell.length_c   1.000
_cell.angle_alpha   90.00
_cell.angle_beta   90.00
_cell.angle_gamma   90.00
#
_symmetry.space_group_name_H-M   'P 1'
#
loop_
_entity.id
_entity.type
_entity.pdbx_description
1 polymer ?
#
loop_
_entity_poly.entity_id
_entity_poly.type
_entity_poly.pdbx_seq_one_letter_code
_entity_poly.pdbx_strand_id
1 'polypeptide(L)'
;MPTPATNKRVKGKRITRPFVIGTEAWKLNDSNRPPKIKPGDTTGWRVYVRPVPGGPALTAWLKKVVFVLHETFPNPVRTIENPTPTSSFELEETGYGGFYIGIKLYFQSYTSEKWQQRQHFLQLDPYGDEALMAEQARTGLVRSEVVEYIEFNEPTELLWDALTSEAQWEYLDKERAGAGRGKGKGKGKSKVVPSGEERTVELPDTALPGSIYSKETEEKLIDVLTRAGKQCDEQTLTVLQRSKELSDLLEKMKEVQTLDDKLREVYESIPPKKK
;
A
#
# COMPACT_ATOMS: atom_id res chain seq x y z
N MET A 1 36.34 4.66 -35.75
CA MET A 1 34.96 4.36 -35.31
C MET A 1 34.44 5.58 -34.57
N PRO A 2 33.42 6.31 -35.06
CA PRO A 2 32.90 7.45 -34.33
C PRO A 2 32.16 6.94 -33.08
N THR A 3 32.57 7.44 -31.92
CA THR A 3 31.95 7.18 -30.61
C THR A 3 30.49 7.62 -30.67
N PRO A 4 29.50 6.82 -30.25
CA PRO A 4 28.12 7.28 -30.22
C PRO A 4 28.00 8.41 -29.18
N ALA A 5 27.92 9.63 -29.70
CA ALA A 5 27.57 10.81 -28.93
C ALA A 5 26.09 10.68 -28.54
N THR A 6 25.78 10.54 -27.24
CA THR A 6 24.51 10.95 -26.58
C THR A 6 24.34 10.41 -25.13
N ASN A 7 25.40 10.13 -24.37
CA ASN A 7 25.28 9.71 -22.96
C ASN A 7 25.55 10.86 -21.98
N LYS A 8 24.98 12.04 -22.23
CA LYS A 8 25.03 13.15 -21.27
C LYS A 8 24.12 12.82 -20.09
N ARG A 9 24.68 12.85 -18.88
CA ARG A 9 23.98 12.55 -17.62
C ARG A 9 23.62 13.83 -16.88
N VAL A 10 22.49 13.81 -16.20
CA VAL A 10 22.00 14.95 -15.41
C VAL A 10 22.59 14.87 -14.00
N LYS A 11 23.64 15.65 -13.75
CA LYS A 11 24.39 15.65 -12.48
C LYS A 11 23.51 16.06 -11.30
N GLY A 12 23.71 15.43 -10.15
CA GLY A 12 23.03 15.76 -8.90
C GLY A 12 21.51 15.54 -8.92
N LYS A 13 20.98 14.83 -9.94
CA LYS A 13 19.58 14.45 -10.02
C LYS A 13 19.44 12.95 -9.77
N ARG A 14 18.33 12.60 -9.12
CA ARG A 14 17.95 11.23 -8.81
C ARG A 14 16.46 11.09 -8.99
N ILE A 15 16.05 9.98 -9.57
CA ILE A 15 14.63 9.70 -9.81
C ILE A 15 14.34 8.25 -9.50
N THR A 16 13.28 8.03 -8.74
CA THR A 16 12.86 6.71 -8.28
C THR A 16 11.53 6.33 -8.93
N ARG A 17 11.39 5.08 -9.34
CA ARG A 17 10.16 4.56 -9.94
C ARG A 17 9.67 3.34 -9.14
N PRO A 18 8.48 3.42 -8.53
CA PRO A 18 7.86 2.27 -7.90
C PRO A 18 7.21 1.38 -8.97
N PHE A 19 7.27 0.08 -8.77
CA PHE A 19 6.61 -0.92 -9.61
C PHE A 19 6.22 -2.13 -8.76
N VAL A 20 5.30 -2.95 -9.25
CA VAL A 20 4.85 -4.15 -8.55
C VAL A 20 5.47 -5.37 -9.19
N ILE A 21 6.04 -6.23 -8.36
CA ILE A 21 6.31 -7.62 -8.70
C ILE A 21 5.27 -8.46 -7.98
N GLY A 22 4.60 -9.35 -8.70
CA GLY A 22 3.58 -10.19 -8.11
C GLY A 22 3.47 -11.56 -8.73
N THR A 23 2.86 -12.44 -7.96
CA THR A 23 2.38 -13.75 -8.41
C THR A 23 0.93 -13.94 -8.02
N GLU A 24 0.17 -14.55 -8.91
CA GLU A 24 -1.18 -15.03 -8.66
C GLU A 24 -1.23 -16.54 -8.89
N ALA A 25 -1.94 -17.26 -8.04
CA ALA A 25 -2.10 -18.71 -8.14
C ALA A 25 -3.55 -19.13 -7.92
N TRP A 26 -4.02 -20.11 -8.68
CA TRP A 26 -5.37 -20.66 -8.62
C TRP A 26 -5.35 -22.17 -8.81
N LYS A 27 -6.25 -22.89 -8.13
CA LYS A 27 -6.35 -24.35 -8.27
C LYS A 27 -6.87 -24.74 -9.64
N LEU A 28 -6.27 -25.78 -10.23
CA LEU A 28 -6.68 -26.32 -11.52
C LEU A 28 -7.80 -27.35 -11.32
N ASN A 29 -8.87 -27.18 -12.09
CA ASN A 29 -10.05 -28.01 -12.18
C ASN A 29 -10.21 -28.46 -13.64
N ASP A 30 -11.01 -29.50 -13.91
CA ASP A 30 -11.18 -30.02 -15.28
C ASP A 30 -11.64 -28.96 -16.30
N SER A 31 -12.34 -27.92 -15.86
CA SER A 31 -12.83 -26.83 -16.72
C SER A 31 -11.81 -25.72 -17.04
N ASN A 32 -10.82 -25.48 -16.17
CA ASN A 32 -9.82 -24.40 -16.34
C ASN A 32 -8.44 -24.94 -16.70
N ARG A 33 -8.38 -26.22 -17.06
CA ARG A 33 -7.15 -26.97 -17.32
C ARG A 33 -6.64 -26.69 -18.75
N PRO A 34 -5.48 -26.03 -18.93
CA PRO A 34 -4.84 -25.94 -20.24
C PRO A 34 -4.67 -27.33 -20.92
N PRO A 35 -4.81 -27.43 -22.25
CA PRO A 35 -4.75 -28.70 -22.97
C PRO A 35 -3.40 -29.44 -22.91
N LYS A 36 -2.32 -28.79 -22.46
CA LYS A 36 -0.93 -29.30 -22.48
C LYS A 36 -0.24 -29.14 -21.12
N ILE A 37 -0.86 -29.63 -20.04
CA ILE A 37 -0.28 -29.59 -18.70
C ILE A 37 0.60 -30.81 -18.43
N LYS A 38 1.67 -30.63 -17.65
CA LYS A 38 2.49 -31.73 -17.18
C LYS A 38 1.70 -32.62 -16.22
N PRO A 39 1.80 -33.96 -16.32
CA PRO A 39 1.15 -34.85 -15.36
C PRO A 39 1.60 -34.53 -13.92
N GLY A 40 0.65 -34.17 -13.05
CA GLY A 40 0.91 -33.87 -11.64
C GLY A 40 0.83 -32.40 -11.24
N ASP A 41 0.73 -31.46 -12.18
CA ASP A 41 0.50 -30.05 -11.83
C ASP A 41 -0.91 -29.85 -11.24
N THR A 42 -0.97 -29.19 -10.09
CA THR A 42 -2.20 -28.97 -9.30
C THR A 42 -2.69 -27.54 -9.36
N THR A 43 -1.80 -26.59 -9.65
CA THR A 43 -2.05 -25.15 -9.50
C THR A 43 -1.57 -24.41 -10.75
N GLY A 44 -2.43 -23.56 -11.30
CA GLY A 44 -2.06 -22.60 -12.34
C GLY A 44 -1.58 -21.33 -11.66
N TRP A 45 -0.55 -20.71 -12.21
CA TRP A 45 0.00 -19.50 -11.64
C TRP A 45 0.51 -18.54 -12.71
N ARG A 46 0.50 -17.26 -12.37
CA ARG A 46 0.99 -16.17 -13.19
C ARG A 46 1.99 -15.36 -12.39
N VAL A 47 3.14 -15.04 -12.98
CA VAL A 47 4.07 -14.05 -12.45
C VAL A 47 3.99 -12.81 -13.32
N TYR A 48 4.06 -11.63 -12.72
CA TYR A 48 4.00 -10.37 -13.45
C TYR A 48 4.87 -9.26 -12.84
N VAL A 49 5.31 -8.36 -13.72
CA VAL A 49 5.87 -7.04 -13.38
C VAL A 49 4.96 -5.99 -14.01
N ARG A 50 4.35 -5.16 -13.17
CA ARG A 50 3.33 -4.18 -13.58
C ARG A 50 3.56 -2.81 -12.95
N PRO A 51 3.06 -1.72 -13.55
CA PRO A 51 3.07 -0.42 -12.88
C PRO A 51 2.23 -0.49 -11.60
N VAL A 52 2.57 0.36 -10.62
CA VAL A 52 1.68 0.58 -9.48
C VAL A 52 0.32 1.06 -10.00
N PRO A 53 -0.81 0.73 -9.35
CA PRO A 53 -2.12 1.20 -9.78
C PRO A 53 -2.15 2.73 -9.94
N GLY A 54 -2.49 3.22 -11.13
CA GLY A 54 -2.46 4.64 -11.47
C GLY A 54 -1.05 5.25 -11.61
N GLY A 55 -0.01 4.42 -11.65
CA GLY A 55 1.39 4.83 -11.82
C GLY A 55 1.78 5.12 -13.28
N PRO A 56 3.05 5.50 -13.53
CA PRO A 56 3.54 5.72 -14.88
C PRO A 56 3.87 4.40 -15.58
N ALA A 57 3.83 4.39 -16.91
CA ALA A 57 4.12 3.20 -17.71
C ALA A 57 5.56 2.71 -17.49
N LEU A 58 5.73 1.39 -17.34
CA LEU A 58 7.06 0.78 -17.19
C LEU A 58 7.90 0.87 -18.47
N THR A 59 7.24 0.95 -19.64
CA THR A 59 7.89 0.98 -20.97
C THR A 59 8.84 2.15 -21.18
N ALA A 60 8.69 3.23 -20.39
CA ALA A 60 9.56 4.40 -20.39
C ALA A 60 10.98 4.12 -19.89
N TRP A 61 11.23 3.00 -19.22
CA TRP A 61 12.57 2.66 -18.73
C TRP A 61 12.89 1.17 -18.83
N LEU A 62 11.87 0.31 -18.83
CA LEU A 62 11.99 -1.13 -18.91
C LEU A 62 11.73 -1.61 -20.34
N LYS A 63 12.72 -2.29 -20.93
CA LYS A 63 12.64 -2.84 -22.29
C LYS A 63 12.09 -4.26 -22.29
N LYS A 64 12.61 -5.09 -21.39
CA LYS A 64 12.23 -6.49 -21.27
C LYS A 64 12.46 -7.04 -19.88
N VAL A 65 11.71 -8.07 -19.55
CA VAL A 65 11.85 -8.83 -18.31
C VAL A 65 12.18 -10.27 -18.65
N VAL A 66 13.15 -10.84 -17.94
CA VAL A 66 13.49 -12.25 -18.05
C VAL A 66 13.14 -12.94 -16.74
N PHE A 67 12.17 -13.84 -16.79
CA PHE A 67 11.81 -14.72 -15.69
C PHE A 67 12.69 -15.96 -15.73
N VAL A 68 13.39 -16.24 -14.65
CA VAL A 68 14.20 -17.45 -14.44
C VAL A 68 13.41 -18.35 -13.49
N LEU A 69 12.82 -19.38 -14.05
CA LEU A 69 12.05 -20.40 -13.37
C LEU A 69 12.97 -21.48 -12.79
N HIS A 70 12.40 -22.38 -12.00
CA HIS A 70 13.10 -23.57 -11.51
C HIS A 70 13.54 -24.49 -12.66
N GLU A 71 14.65 -25.20 -12.49
CA GLU A 71 15.29 -26.02 -13.55
C GLU A 71 14.42 -27.19 -14.06
N THR A 72 13.38 -27.56 -13.30
CA THR A 72 12.40 -28.58 -13.68
C THR A 72 11.47 -28.12 -14.82
N PHE A 73 11.41 -26.83 -15.11
CA PHE A 73 10.63 -26.27 -16.21
C PHE A 73 11.40 -26.36 -17.54
N PRO A 74 10.73 -26.75 -18.65
CA PRO A 74 11.36 -26.68 -19.96
C PRO A 74 11.61 -25.22 -20.31
N ASN A 75 12.82 -24.92 -20.79
CA ASN A 75 13.27 -23.55 -21.05
C ASN A 75 13.02 -22.65 -19.82
N PRO A 76 13.72 -22.87 -18.70
CA PRO A 76 13.43 -22.19 -17.44
C PRO A 76 13.67 -20.67 -17.54
N VAL A 77 14.45 -20.20 -18.51
CA VAL A 77 14.66 -18.78 -18.77
C VAL A 77 13.66 -18.30 -19.84
N ARG A 78 12.65 -17.53 -19.42
CA ARG A 78 11.60 -16.97 -20.27
C ARG A 78 11.81 -15.47 -20.42
N THR A 79 11.81 -14.98 -21.65
CA THR A 79 11.98 -13.54 -21.94
C THR A 79 10.67 -12.97 -22.43
N ILE A 80 10.18 -11.92 -21.77
CA ILE A 80 9.01 -11.15 -22.19
C ILE A 80 9.52 -9.78 -22.65
N GLU A 81 9.38 -9.52 -23.96
CA GLU A 81 9.72 -8.26 -24.60
C GLU A 81 8.46 -7.54 -25.06
N ASN A 82 8.55 -6.23 -25.30
CA ASN A 82 7.51 -5.42 -25.94
C ASN A 82 6.10 -5.54 -25.34
N PRO A 83 5.88 -5.36 -24.03
CA PRO A 83 4.53 -5.09 -23.58
C PRO A 83 4.06 -3.78 -24.18
N THR A 84 2.80 -3.74 -24.59
CA THR A 84 2.14 -2.47 -24.85
C THR A 84 2.13 -1.63 -23.57
N PRO A 85 2.01 -0.29 -23.62
CA PRO A 85 1.99 0.55 -22.42
C PRO A 85 0.94 0.15 -21.37
N THR A 86 -0.10 -0.56 -21.81
CA THR A 86 -1.21 -1.08 -21.01
C THR A 86 -0.98 -2.51 -20.50
N SER A 87 -0.06 -3.27 -21.11
CA SER A 87 0.16 -4.68 -20.79
C SER A 87 1.26 -4.85 -19.75
N SER A 88 1.01 -5.72 -18.77
CA SER A 88 2.02 -6.11 -17.78
C SER A 88 3.02 -7.08 -18.41
N PHE A 89 4.27 -7.08 -17.92
CA PHE A 89 5.19 -8.16 -18.28
C PHE A 89 4.78 -9.40 -17.49
N GLU A 90 4.06 -10.32 -18.12
CA GLU A 90 3.50 -11.48 -17.42
C GLU A 90 3.84 -12.81 -18.11
N LEU A 91 3.84 -13.86 -17.30
CA LEU A 91 4.05 -15.23 -17.72
C LEU A 91 3.12 -16.14 -16.92
N GLU A 92 2.34 -16.96 -17.62
CA GLU A 92 1.49 -17.99 -17.03
C GLU A 92 2.11 -19.37 -17.21
N GLU A 93 2.07 -20.17 -16.15
CA GLU A 93 2.59 -21.54 -16.11
C GLU A 93 1.76 -22.39 -15.13
N THR A 94 2.01 -23.69 -15.12
CA THR A 94 1.41 -24.62 -14.16
C THR A 94 2.46 -25.26 -13.28
N GLY A 95 2.09 -25.68 -12.07
CA GLY A 95 3.02 -26.30 -11.14
C GLY A 95 2.35 -26.93 -9.93
N TYR A 96 3.19 -27.52 -9.07
CA TYR A 96 2.77 -28.25 -7.87
C TYR A 96 3.36 -27.69 -6.57
N GLY A 97 4.34 -26.79 -6.65
CA GLY A 97 5.07 -26.27 -5.49
C GLY A 97 5.56 -24.85 -5.68
N GLY A 98 5.64 -24.10 -4.58
CA GLY A 98 6.21 -22.75 -4.55
C GLY A 98 7.73 -22.77 -4.68
N PHE A 99 8.28 -21.79 -5.36
CA PHE A 99 9.72 -21.62 -5.55
C PHE A 99 10.05 -20.14 -5.77
N TYR A 100 11.33 -19.80 -5.67
CA TYR A 100 11.79 -18.44 -5.98
C TYR A 100 11.97 -18.24 -7.48
N ILE A 101 11.27 -17.26 -8.03
CA ILE A 101 11.39 -16.83 -9.42
C ILE A 101 12.44 -15.72 -9.47
N GLY A 102 13.49 -15.92 -10.26
CA GLY A 102 14.46 -14.87 -10.58
C GLY A 102 13.89 -13.93 -11.64
N ILE A 103 13.99 -12.63 -11.43
CA ILE A 103 13.40 -11.62 -12.32
C ILE A 103 14.50 -10.66 -12.74
N LYS A 104 14.92 -10.72 -14.01
CA LYS A 104 15.94 -9.81 -14.56
C LYS A 104 15.28 -8.71 -15.37
N LEU A 105 15.50 -7.48 -14.93
CA LEU A 105 14.98 -6.26 -15.53
C LEU A 105 16.03 -5.69 -16.48
N TYR A 106 15.74 -5.64 -17.78
CA TYR A 106 16.61 -5.05 -18.80
C TYR A 106 16.06 -3.68 -19.20
N PHE A 107 16.88 -2.66 -19.01
CA PHE A 107 16.48 -1.28 -19.29
C PHE A 107 16.52 -0.94 -20.78
N GLN A 108 15.82 0.14 -21.14
CA GLN A 108 15.89 0.73 -22.48
C GLN A 108 17.32 1.14 -22.84
N SER A 109 17.67 1.01 -24.11
CA SER A 109 19.04 1.25 -24.57
C SER A 109 19.56 2.66 -24.28
N TYR A 110 18.68 3.67 -24.29
CA TYR A 110 19.03 5.07 -24.00
C TYR A 110 19.22 5.36 -22.50
N THR A 111 18.86 4.44 -21.60
CA THR A 111 19.12 4.60 -20.16
C THR A 111 20.61 4.48 -19.84
N SER A 112 21.36 3.73 -20.66
CA SER A 112 22.75 3.34 -20.40
C SER A 112 22.97 2.67 -19.03
N GLU A 113 21.93 2.03 -18.48
CA GLU A 113 22.00 1.30 -17.21
C GLU A 113 22.18 -0.22 -17.41
N LYS A 114 22.90 -0.88 -16.50
CA LYS A 114 23.03 -2.34 -16.50
C LYS A 114 21.75 -2.99 -16.00
N TRP A 115 21.41 -4.18 -16.50
CA TRP A 115 20.26 -4.94 -16.00
C TRP A 115 20.36 -5.18 -14.49
N GLN A 116 19.20 -5.28 -13.83
CA GLN A 116 19.10 -5.59 -12.41
C GLN A 116 18.33 -6.88 -12.18
N GLN A 117 18.59 -7.56 -11.07
CA GLN A 117 17.86 -8.76 -10.66
C GLN A 117 17.03 -8.49 -9.41
N ARG A 118 15.85 -9.09 -9.38
CA ARG A 118 14.98 -9.26 -8.22
C ARG A 118 14.63 -10.73 -8.09
N GLN A 119 14.09 -11.10 -6.94
CA GLN A 119 13.66 -12.46 -6.65
C GLN A 119 12.31 -12.37 -5.94
N HIS A 120 11.35 -13.17 -6.39
CA HIS A 120 10.02 -13.20 -5.81
C HIS A 120 9.60 -14.63 -5.53
N PHE A 121 9.02 -14.88 -4.36
CA PHE A 121 8.57 -16.22 -4.00
C PHE A 121 7.17 -16.48 -4.57
N LEU A 122 7.01 -17.57 -5.30
CA LEU A 122 5.71 -18.03 -5.78
C LEU A 122 4.93 -18.68 -4.65
N GLN A 123 3.94 -17.97 -4.12
CA GLN A 123 3.03 -18.46 -3.09
C GLN A 123 1.81 -19.13 -3.73
N LEU A 124 1.60 -20.43 -3.46
CA LEU A 124 0.49 -21.20 -4.05
C LEU A 124 -0.72 -21.37 -3.13
N ASP A 125 -0.51 -21.31 -1.82
CA ASP A 125 -1.55 -21.51 -0.81
C ASP A 125 -1.81 -20.20 -0.04
N PRO A 126 -3.03 -20.00 0.50
CA PRO A 126 -3.36 -18.80 1.26
C PRO A 126 -2.35 -18.50 2.36
N TYR A 127 -2.00 -17.22 2.50
CA TYR A 127 -1.00 -16.74 3.45
C TYR A 127 -1.40 -15.39 4.03
N GLY A 128 -0.72 -14.96 5.11
CA GLY A 128 -0.92 -13.67 5.74
C GLY A 128 -1.78 -13.75 6.99
N ASP A 129 -2.52 -12.68 7.29
CA ASP A 129 -3.46 -12.65 8.40
C ASP A 129 -4.73 -13.47 8.10
N GLU A 130 -5.53 -13.73 9.14
CA GLU A 130 -6.73 -14.56 9.00
C GLU A 130 -7.74 -13.97 8.00
N ALA A 131 -7.85 -12.64 7.94
CA ALA A 131 -8.75 -11.95 7.02
C ALA A 131 -8.32 -12.13 5.55
N LEU A 132 -7.04 -11.95 5.25
CA LEU A 132 -6.46 -12.12 3.92
C LEU A 132 -6.48 -13.59 3.48
N MET A 133 -6.21 -14.52 4.39
CA MET A 133 -6.34 -15.95 4.11
C MET A 133 -7.79 -16.33 3.77
N ALA A 134 -8.77 -15.83 4.54
CA ALA A 134 -10.19 -16.06 4.28
C ALA A 134 -10.64 -15.47 2.94
N GLU A 135 -10.15 -14.28 2.57
CA GLU A 135 -10.45 -13.66 1.27
C GLU A 135 -9.84 -14.44 0.09
N GLN A 136 -8.58 -14.87 0.20
CA GLN A 136 -7.92 -15.68 -0.83
C GLN A 136 -8.62 -17.04 -0.98
N ALA A 137 -9.05 -17.66 0.12
CA ALA A 137 -9.84 -18.89 0.08
C ALA A 137 -11.22 -18.68 -0.56
N ARG A 138 -11.90 -17.57 -0.23
CA ARG A 138 -13.22 -17.23 -0.80
C ARG A 138 -13.15 -16.95 -2.29
N THR A 139 -12.12 -16.25 -2.75
CA THR A 139 -11.93 -15.90 -4.17
C THR A 139 -11.31 -17.04 -4.97
N GLY A 140 -10.64 -17.99 -4.31
CA GLY A 140 -9.90 -19.06 -4.96
C GLY A 140 -8.63 -18.57 -5.66
N LEU A 141 -8.19 -17.34 -5.37
CA LEU A 141 -7.02 -16.70 -5.97
C LEU A 141 -6.06 -16.27 -4.86
N VAL A 142 -4.87 -16.89 -4.83
CA VAL A 142 -3.78 -16.51 -3.94
C VAL A 142 -2.95 -15.45 -4.66
N ARG A 143 -2.85 -14.26 -4.08
CA ARG A 143 -2.10 -13.13 -4.68
C ARG A 143 -1.01 -12.70 -3.73
N SER A 144 0.23 -12.76 -4.18
CA SER A 144 1.39 -12.28 -3.46
C SER A 144 2.10 -11.19 -4.25
N GLU A 145 2.01 -9.95 -3.77
CA GLU A 145 2.57 -8.76 -4.41
C GLU A 145 3.51 -8.02 -3.48
N VAL A 146 4.59 -7.49 -4.05
CA VAL A 146 5.54 -6.59 -3.38
C VAL A 146 5.75 -5.37 -4.25
N VAL A 147 5.75 -4.20 -3.62
CA VAL A 147 6.14 -2.95 -4.27
C VAL A 147 7.66 -2.84 -4.20
N GLU A 148 8.28 -2.78 -5.36
CA GLU A 148 9.71 -2.61 -5.55
C GLU A 148 10.02 -1.21 -6.08
N TYR A 149 11.25 -0.77 -5.85
CA TYR A 149 11.73 0.53 -6.29
C TYR A 149 12.95 0.37 -7.18
N ILE A 150 12.96 1.14 -8.27
CA ILE A 150 14.15 1.33 -9.08
C ILE A 150 14.63 2.77 -8.96
N GLU A 151 15.90 2.96 -8.63
CA GLU A 151 16.51 4.27 -8.47
C GLU A 151 17.53 4.50 -9.58
N PHE A 152 17.36 5.61 -10.29
CA PHE A 152 18.31 6.08 -11.30
C PHE A 152 19.08 7.26 -10.73
N ASN A 153 20.38 7.04 -10.48
CA ASN A 153 21.32 8.04 -10.00
C ASN A 153 22.02 8.70 -11.19
N GLU A 154 21.89 10.02 -11.31
CA GLU A 154 22.38 10.81 -12.45
C GLU A 154 21.96 10.18 -13.80
N PRO A 155 20.64 10.09 -14.07
CA PRO A 155 20.14 9.47 -15.29
C PRO A 155 20.62 10.19 -16.54
N THR A 156 20.62 9.51 -17.69
CA THR A 156 20.84 10.16 -18.99
C THR A 156 19.77 11.23 -19.24
N GLU A 157 20.11 12.26 -20.00
CA GLU A 157 19.14 13.33 -20.34
C GLU A 157 17.88 12.78 -21.00
N LEU A 158 18.01 11.77 -21.87
CA LEU A 158 16.89 11.09 -22.51
C LEU A 158 16.01 10.33 -21.50
N LEU A 159 16.62 9.64 -20.53
CA LEU A 159 15.86 8.96 -19.49
C LEU A 159 15.17 9.97 -18.56
N TRP A 160 15.86 11.05 -18.20
CA TRP A 160 15.28 12.11 -17.40
C TRP A 160 14.04 12.69 -18.08
N ASP A 161 14.16 13.09 -19.34
CA ASP A 161 13.05 13.63 -20.13
C ASP A 161 11.89 12.63 -20.25
N ALA A 162 12.17 11.37 -20.58
CA ALA A 162 11.17 10.31 -20.67
C ALA A 162 10.44 10.08 -19.34
N LEU A 163 11.16 10.13 -18.20
CA LEU A 163 10.57 9.95 -16.87
C LEU A 163 9.90 11.21 -16.33
N THR A 164 10.15 12.40 -16.87
CA THR A 164 9.44 13.63 -16.48
C THR A 164 8.34 14.04 -17.45
N SER A 165 8.27 13.40 -18.62
CA SER A 165 7.28 13.69 -19.66
C SER A 165 5.89 13.18 -19.30
N GLU A 166 4.85 13.93 -19.71
CA GLU A 166 3.45 13.52 -19.56
C GLU A 166 3.09 12.25 -20.36
N ALA A 167 3.89 11.91 -21.37
CA ALA A 167 3.67 10.73 -22.22
C ALA A 167 3.66 9.41 -21.43
N GLN A 168 4.34 9.36 -20.26
CA GLN A 168 4.38 8.17 -19.42
C GLN A 168 3.00 7.76 -18.86
N TRP A 169 2.00 8.65 -18.92
CA TRP A 169 0.67 8.44 -18.37
C TRP A 169 -0.41 8.17 -19.42
N GLU A 170 -0.11 8.31 -20.71
CA GLU A 170 -1.09 8.26 -21.81
C GLU A 170 -1.91 6.95 -21.84
N TYR A 171 -1.33 5.85 -21.35
CA TYR A 171 -1.98 4.55 -21.31
C TYR A 171 -3.18 4.51 -20.35
N LEU A 172 -3.18 5.32 -19.29
CA LEU A 172 -4.28 5.40 -18.32
C LEU A 172 -5.52 6.05 -18.96
N ASP A 173 -5.33 7.05 -19.82
CA ASP A 173 -6.42 7.71 -20.52
C ASP A 173 -7.12 6.74 -21.51
N LYS A 174 -6.34 5.84 -22.12
CA LYS A 174 -6.84 4.79 -23.02
C LYS A 174 -7.57 3.66 -22.29
N GLU A 175 -7.09 3.23 -21.11
CA GLU A 175 -7.81 2.26 -20.27
C GLU A 175 -9.20 2.78 -19.88
N ARG A 176 -9.29 4.07 -19.53
CA ARG A 176 -10.56 4.73 -19.21
C ARG A 176 -11.51 4.81 -20.40
N ALA A 177 -11.00 5.07 -21.60
CA ALA A 177 -11.79 5.08 -22.83
C ALA A 177 -12.28 3.67 -23.24
N GLY A 178 -11.48 2.63 -22.98
CA GLY A 178 -11.84 1.23 -23.24
C GLY A 178 -12.92 0.68 -22.30
N ALA A 179 -12.91 1.09 -21.02
CA ALA A 179 -13.91 0.68 -20.02
C ALA A 179 -15.33 1.25 -20.29
N GLY A 180 -15.46 2.25 -21.17
CA GLY A 180 -16.74 2.93 -21.48
C GLY A 180 -17.57 2.30 -22.61
N ARG A 181 -17.13 1.20 -23.24
CA ARG A 181 -17.76 0.65 -24.46
C ARG A 181 -18.60 -0.62 -24.27
N GLY A 182 -19.04 -0.89 -23.03
CA GLY A 182 -20.06 -1.89 -22.74
C GLY A 182 -21.47 -1.31 -22.95
N LYS A 183 -22.18 -1.79 -23.97
CA LYS A 183 -23.57 -1.43 -24.29
C LYS A 183 -24.53 -2.05 -23.24
N GLY A 184 -24.51 -1.53 -22.02
CA GLY A 184 -25.37 -1.97 -20.91
C GLY A 184 -26.17 -0.80 -20.36
N LYS A 185 -27.48 -0.83 -20.58
CA LYS A 185 -28.45 0.14 -20.07
C LYS A 185 -28.64 -0.10 -18.57
N GLY A 186 -27.69 0.34 -17.75
CA GLY A 186 -27.73 0.24 -16.29
C GLY A 186 -27.12 1.49 -15.67
N LYS A 187 -27.92 2.23 -14.90
CA LYS A 187 -27.45 3.37 -14.08
C LYS A 187 -26.56 2.82 -12.95
N GLY A 188 -25.29 2.60 -13.25
CA GLY A 188 -24.23 2.40 -12.28
C GLY A 188 -23.06 3.29 -12.69
N LYS A 189 -22.92 4.46 -12.04
CA LYS A 189 -21.77 5.32 -12.27
C LYS A 189 -20.55 4.63 -11.66
N SER A 190 -19.75 3.96 -12.49
CA SER A 190 -18.36 3.61 -12.14
C SER A 190 -17.60 4.92 -11.93
N LYS A 191 -17.48 5.36 -10.67
CA LYS A 191 -16.70 6.55 -10.29
C LYS A 191 -15.22 6.20 -10.33
N VAL A 192 -14.64 6.20 -11.53
CA VAL A 192 -13.19 6.31 -11.72
C VAL A 192 -12.86 7.81 -11.77
N VAL A 193 -11.82 8.20 -11.03
CA VAL A 193 -11.27 9.57 -10.81
C VAL A 193 -11.69 10.57 -11.90
N PRO A 194 -12.35 11.71 -11.59
CA PRO A 194 -12.84 12.64 -12.60
C PRO A 194 -11.73 13.08 -13.56
N SER A 195 -12.06 13.15 -14.85
CA SER A 195 -11.15 13.66 -15.87
C SER A 195 -10.96 15.15 -15.66
N GLY A 196 -9.74 15.60 -15.35
CA GLY A 196 -9.38 17.02 -15.39
C GLY A 196 -9.01 17.68 -14.06
N GLU A 197 -9.01 16.96 -12.93
CA GLU A 197 -8.22 17.42 -11.79
C GLU A 197 -6.74 17.16 -12.08
N GLU A 198 -5.93 18.20 -11.90
CA GLU A 198 -4.47 18.08 -11.92
C GLU A 198 -4.08 16.86 -11.09
N ARG A 199 -3.17 16.03 -11.62
CA ARG A 199 -2.68 14.80 -10.99
C ARG A 199 -1.85 15.18 -9.76
N THR A 200 -2.53 15.62 -8.72
CA THR A 200 -1.99 16.19 -7.49
C THR A 200 -1.96 15.11 -6.42
N VAL A 201 -1.14 15.31 -5.39
CA VAL A 201 -1.04 14.43 -4.19
C VAL A 201 -2.33 14.43 -3.36
N GLU A 202 -3.33 15.23 -3.75
CA GLU A 202 -4.63 15.34 -3.11
C GLU A 202 -5.43 14.02 -3.17
N LEU A 203 -6.10 13.69 -2.07
CA LEU A 203 -7.01 12.55 -2.02
C LEU A 203 -8.21 12.80 -2.96
N PRO A 204 -8.76 11.74 -3.59
CA PRO A 204 -9.97 11.88 -4.38
C PRO A 204 -11.17 12.26 -3.48
N ASP A 205 -12.14 12.97 -4.03
CA ASP A 205 -13.35 13.38 -3.29
C ASP A 205 -14.11 12.20 -2.68
N THR A 206 -14.22 11.10 -3.44
CA THR A 206 -14.89 9.86 -3.00
C THR A 206 -13.97 8.65 -3.11
N ALA A 207 -14.14 7.72 -2.16
CA ALA A 207 -13.34 6.50 -2.09
C ALA A 207 -13.49 5.64 -3.36
N LEU A 208 -12.35 5.20 -3.89
CA LEU A 208 -12.31 4.23 -5.00
C LEU A 208 -12.72 2.84 -4.49
N PRO A 209 -13.27 1.96 -5.34
CA PRO A 209 -13.62 0.59 -4.95
C PRO A 209 -12.42 -0.14 -4.31
N GLY A 210 -12.56 -0.56 -3.06
CA GLY A 210 -11.49 -1.24 -2.29
C GLY A 210 -10.49 -0.31 -1.59
N SER A 211 -10.57 1.01 -1.77
CA SER A 211 -9.80 1.99 -1.00
C SER A 211 -10.70 2.64 0.05
N ILE A 212 -10.15 2.88 1.25
CA ILE A 212 -10.81 3.67 2.29
C ILE A 212 -10.39 5.15 2.25
N TYR A 213 -9.35 5.50 1.50
CA TYR A 213 -8.76 6.83 1.52
C TYR A 213 -9.46 7.75 0.51
N SER A 214 -10.12 8.78 1.04
CA SER A 214 -10.77 9.86 0.29
C SER A 214 -10.96 11.09 1.17
N LYS A 215 -11.21 12.26 0.55
CA LYS A 215 -11.53 13.49 1.28
C LYS A 215 -12.79 13.33 2.14
N GLU A 216 -13.81 12.62 1.65
CA GLU A 216 -15.01 12.32 2.45
C GLU A 216 -14.68 11.47 3.69
N THR A 217 -13.79 10.49 3.56
CA THR A 217 -13.37 9.66 4.70
C THR A 217 -12.56 10.48 5.72
N GLU A 218 -11.70 11.36 5.23
CA GLU A 218 -10.90 12.26 6.06
C GLU A 218 -11.77 13.23 6.86
N GLU A 219 -12.76 13.85 6.23
CA GLU A 219 -13.72 14.75 6.89
C GLU A 219 -14.49 14.02 8.01
N LYS A 220 -14.94 12.78 7.74
CA LYS A 220 -15.60 11.95 8.76
C LYS A 220 -14.66 11.62 9.92
N LEU A 221 -13.39 11.35 9.65
CA LEU A 221 -12.40 11.08 10.69
C LEU A 221 -12.13 12.33 11.54
N ILE A 222 -12.06 13.51 10.91
CA ILE A 222 -11.92 14.79 11.60
C ILE A 222 -13.12 15.04 12.52
N ASP A 223 -14.36 14.77 12.08
CA ASP A 223 -15.54 14.93 12.93
C ASP A 223 -15.51 13.99 14.15
N VAL A 224 -15.09 12.73 13.95
CA VAL A 224 -14.91 11.76 15.05
C VAL A 224 -13.88 12.25 16.06
N LEU A 225 -12.72 12.71 15.57
CA LEU A 225 -11.65 13.24 16.43
C LEU A 225 -12.10 14.50 17.18
N THR A 226 -12.82 15.39 16.50
CA THR A 226 -13.35 16.62 17.10
C THR A 226 -14.36 16.30 18.21
N ARG A 227 -15.25 15.32 17.98
CA ARG A 227 -16.22 14.88 18.98
C ARG A 227 -15.54 14.22 20.18
N ALA A 228 -14.56 13.36 19.95
CA ALA A 228 -13.78 12.73 21.01
C ALA A 228 -13.00 13.77 21.83
N GLY A 229 -12.43 14.79 21.18
CA GLY A 229 -11.78 15.93 21.84
C GLY A 229 -12.73 16.67 22.79
N LYS A 230 -13.93 17.04 22.31
CA LYS A 230 -14.94 17.70 23.15
C LYS A 230 -15.32 16.87 24.37
N GLN A 231 -15.50 15.56 24.21
CA GLN A 231 -15.80 14.66 25.32
C GLN A 231 -14.66 14.60 26.34
N CYS A 232 -13.41 14.58 25.88
CA CYS A 232 -12.24 14.61 26.75
C CYS A 232 -12.15 15.94 27.53
N ASP A 233 -12.44 17.07 26.88
CA ASP A 233 -12.46 18.38 27.53
C ASP A 233 -13.56 18.45 28.61
N GLU A 234 -14.77 17.96 28.32
CA GLU A 234 -15.88 17.87 29.28
C GLU A 234 -15.52 16.99 30.49
N GLN A 235 -14.92 15.83 30.25
CA GLN A 235 -14.45 14.93 31.31
C GLN A 235 -13.35 15.59 32.14
N THR A 236 -12.41 16.30 31.50
CA THR A 236 -11.33 17.02 32.16
C THR A 236 -11.86 18.12 33.06
N LEU A 237 -12.84 18.91 32.59
CA LEU A 237 -13.51 19.93 33.39
C LEU A 237 -14.21 19.33 34.61
N THR A 238 -14.89 18.19 34.43
CA THR A 238 -15.56 17.49 35.53
C THR A 238 -14.56 16.98 36.58
N VAL A 239 -13.44 16.43 36.14
CA VAL A 239 -12.37 15.96 37.03
C VAL A 239 -11.73 17.14 37.79
N LEU A 240 -11.48 18.27 37.12
CA LEU A 240 -10.95 19.47 37.75
C LEU A 240 -11.88 20.03 38.83
N GLN A 241 -13.19 20.05 38.58
CA GLN A 241 -14.19 20.45 39.58
C GLN A 241 -14.17 19.53 40.80
N ARG A 242 -14.21 18.21 40.59
CA ARG A 242 -14.11 17.23 41.68
C ARG A 242 -12.81 17.38 42.46
N SER A 243 -11.69 17.62 41.79
CA SER A 243 -10.40 17.85 42.42
C SER A 243 -10.42 19.10 43.32
N LYS A 244 -11.09 20.17 42.88
CA LYS A 244 -11.26 21.39 43.68
C LYS A 244 -12.14 21.13 44.91
N GLU A 245 -13.29 20.51 44.72
CA GLU A 245 -14.20 20.14 45.83
C GLU A 245 -13.50 19.26 46.87
N LEU A 246 -12.70 18.28 46.43
CA LEU A 246 -11.93 17.41 47.32
C LEU A 246 -10.88 18.20 48.10
N SER A 247 -10.24 19.19 47.46
CA SER A 247 -9.25 20.05 48.11
C SER A 247 -9.89 20.94 49.18
N ASP A 248 -11.03 21.56 48.86
CA ASP A 248 -11.80 22.40 49.79
C ASP A 248 -12.31 21.59 51.00
N LEU A 249 -12.75 20.34 50.77
CA LEU A 249 -13.17 19.44 51.84
C LEU A 249 -12.00 19.04 52.75
N LEU A 250 -10.84 18.74 52.14
CA LEU A 250 -9.63 18.38 52.88
C LEU A 250 -9.13 19.54 53.75
N GLU A 251 -9.29 20.78 53.30
CA GLU A 251 -8.99 21.97 54.12
C GLU A 251 -9.93 22.09 55.32
N LYS A 252 -11.25 21.92 55.11
CA LYS A 252 -12.23 21.90 56.22
C LYS A 252 -11.96 20.79 57.23
N MET A 253 -11.59 19.59 56.77
CA MET A 253 -11.24 18.49 57.68
C MET A 253 -10.01 18.81 58.52
N LYS A 254 -9.00 19.49 57.96
CA LYS A 254 -7.85 19.97 58.72
C LYS A 254 -8.26 21.00 59.77
N GLU A 255 -9.14 21.94 59.44
CA GLU A 255 -9.64 22.92 60.42
C GLU A 255 -10.36 22.23 61.59
N VAL A 256 -11.25 21.28 61.30
CA VAL A 256 -11.96 20.50 62.33
C VAL A 256 -10.96 19.74 63.20
N GLN A 257 -9.96 19.11 62.60
CA GLN A 257 -8.91 18.40 63.35
C GLN A 257 -8.14 19.34 64.28
N THR A 258 -7.75 20.53 63.81
CA THR A 258 -7.08 21.51 64.68
C THR A 258 -7.97 22.01 65.83
N LEU A 259 -9.29 22.04 65.63
CA LEU A 259 -10.24 22.42 66.67
C LEU A 259 -10.38 21.31 67.71
N ASP A 260 -10.44 20.06 67.26
CA ASP A 260 -10.52 18.87 68.12
C ASP A 260 -9.25 18.70 68.96
N ASP A 261 -8.07 18.92 68.37
CA ASP A 261 -6.79 18.93 69.07
C ASP A 261 -6.77 20.00 70.19
N LYS A 262 -7.25 21.22 69.89
CA LYS A 262 -7.38 22.28 70.92
C LYS A 262 -8.39 21.91 72.01
N LEU A 263 -9.52 21.31 71.65
CA LEU A 263 -10.53 20.90 72.62
C LEU A 263 -9.99 19.82 73.56
N ARG A 264 -9.19 18.90 73.02
CA ARG A 264 -8.48 17.88 73.76
C ARG A 264 -7.46 18.47 74.73
N GLU A 265 -6.64 19.42 74.30
CA GLU A 265 -5.72 20.15 75.18
C GLU A 265 -6.47 20.84 76.34
N VAL A 266 -7.60 21.50 76.04
CA VAL A 266 -8.44 22.11 77.08
C VAL A 266 -8.96 21.07 78.05
N TYR A 267 -9.48 19.93 77.58
CA TYR A 267 -9.96 18.85 78.44
C TYR A 267 -8.87 18.28 79.35
N GLU A 268 -7.67 18.04 78.81
CA GLU A 268 -6.51 17.54 79.56
C GLU A 268 -6.00 18.56 80.60
N SER A 269 -6.28 19.86 80.43
CA SER A 269 -5.92 20.92 81.38
C SER A 269 -6.88 21.06 82.58
N ILE A 270 -8.05 20.40 82.56
CA ILE A 270 -9.05 20.51 83.63
C ILE A 270 -8.56 19.73 84.87
N PRO A 271 -8.39 20.37 86.03
CA PRO A 271 -7.91 19.69 87.23
C PRO A 271 -8.93 18.64 87.73
N PRO A 272 -8.47 17.49 88.25
CA PRO A 272 -9.36 16.44 88.72
C PRO A 272 -10.25 16.96 89.85
N LYS A 273 -11.55 16.69 89.73
CA LYS A 273 -12.57 17.11 90.70
C LYS A 273 -12.22 16.54 92.08
N LYS A 274 -11.87 17.41 93.03
CA LYS A 274 -11.59 17.00 94.43
C LYS A 274 -12.86 16.33 94.98
N LYS A 275 -12.73 15.05 95.37
CA LYS A 275 -13.73 14.32 96.15
C LYS A 275 -13.75 14.83 97.59
#